data_AF-E3GQF6-F1
#
_entry.id   AF-E3GQF6-F1
#
_cell.length_a   1.000
_cell.length_b   1.000
_cell.length_c   1.000
_cell.angle_alpha   90.00
_cell.angle_beta   90.00
_cell.angle_gamma   90.00
#
_symmetry.space_group_name_H-M   'P 1'
#
loop_
_entity.id
_entity.type
_entity.pdbx_description
1 polymer ?
#
loop_
_entity_poly.entity_id
_entity_poly.type
_entity_poly.pdbx_seq_one_letter_code
_entity_poly.pdbx_strand_id
1 'polypeptide(L)'
;MKKECSLGFSQKGKKYYAKGSFFDEDKTFDGRLMRVERHVARDPRAPDSKRLYSFHTFVIQKGAKIRTYVFKGVKEIDLTGYFKEGDRVRHHYGHEIPEKYDKSGDSEVVCIVCGERASCRRSICPYCGSVLLK
;
A
#
# COMPACT_ATOMS: atom_id res chain seq x y z
N MET A 1 -28.74 16.04 6.05
CA MET A 1 -27.32 16.46 6.14
C MET A 1 -26.43 15.31 5.74
N LYS A 2 -25.85 15.35 4.54
CA LYS A 2 -24.88 14.34 4.07
C LYS A 2 -23.59 14.54 4.88
N LYS A 3 -23.27 13.61 5.78
CA LYS A 3 -21.96 13.59 6.44
C LYS A 3 -20.89 13.54 5.35
N GLU A 4 -20.15 14.62 5.18
CA GLU A 4 -18.89 14.66 4.43
C GLU A 4 -17.91 13.71 5.10
N CYS A 5 -18.01 12.44 4.73
CA CYS A 5 -17.16 11.40 5.27
C CYS A 5 -16.15 10.99 4.19
N SER A 6 -14.88 11.25 4.52
CA SER A 6 -13.64 10.71 3.93
C SER A 6 -13.29 11.16 2.50
N LEU A 7 -12.54 12.27 2.44
CA LEU A 7 -11.83 12.82 1.26
C LEU A 7 -10.56 12.05 0.85
N GLY A 8 -10.32 10.82 1.31
CA GLY A 8 -9.03 10.14 1.07
C GLY A 8 -9.08 8.64 0.77
N PHE A 9 -10.27 8.09 0.56
CA PHE A 9 -10.40 6.69 0.15
C PHE A 9 -11.38 6.60 -1.02
N SER A 10 -11.01 5.85 -2.06
CA SER A 10 -11.98 5.40 -3.05
C SER A 10 -13.14 4.65 -2.37
N GLN A 11 -14.35 4.68 -2.92
CA GLN A 11 -15.49 3.93 -2.35
C GLN A 11 -15.16 2.44 -2.13
N LYS A 12 -14.32 1.87 -3.01
CA LYS A 12 -13.76 0.52 -2.84
C LYS A 12 -12.77 0.46 -1.66
N GLY A 13 -11.82 1.39 -1.57
CA GLY A 13 -10.90 1.54 -0.45
C GLY A 13 -11.59 1.63 0.91
N LYS A 14 -12.73 2.33 1.00
CA LYS A 14 -13.55 2.39 2.24
C LYS A 14 -14.11 1.02 2.64
N LYS A 15 -14.60 0.23 1.67
CA LYS A 15 -15.08 -1.14 1.90
C LYS A 15 -13.94 -2.06 2.36
N TYR A 16 -12.73 -1.84 1.86
CA TYR A 16 -11.55 -2.64 2.20
C TYR A 16 -10.98 -2.28 3.57
N TYR A 17 -10.93 -0.99 3.89
CA TYR A 17 -10.61 -0.47 5.22
C TYR A 17 -11.50 -1.07 6.31
N ALA A 18 -12.80 -1.22 6.04
CA ALA A 18 -13.76 -1.77 7.00
C ALA A 18 -13.67 -3.30 7.21
N LYS A 19 -13.12 -4.06 6.25
CA LYS A 19 -13.11 -5.53 6.31
C LYS A 19 -11.82 -6.14 6.86
N GLY A 20 -10.70 -5.43 6.82
CA GLY A 20 -9.52 -5.80 7.60
C GLY A 20 -8.70 -7.04 7.18
N SER A 21 -9.02 -7.76 6.10
CA SER A 21 -8.14 -8.80 5.56
C SER A 21 -8.54 -9.29 4.15
N PHE A 22 -7.53 -9.88 3.51
CA PHE A 22 -7.41 -10.44 2.15
C PHE A 22 -8.61 -11.23 1.62
N PHE A 23 -8.82 -11.14 0.30
CA PHE A 23 -9.95 -11.69 -0.46
C PHE A 23 -9.77 -13.16 -0.85
N ASP A 24 -10.89 -13.82 -1.15
CA ASP A 24 -10.97 -15.03 -1.99
C ASP A 24 -10.40 -14.84 -3.43
N GLU A 25 -10.06 -13.61 -3.82
CA GLU A 25 -9.44 -13.26 -5.10
C GLU A 25 -8.10 -12.53 -4.97
N ASP A 26 -7.44 -12.57 -3.81
CA ASP A 26 -6.09 -12.05 -3.77
C ASP A 26 -5.22 -12.91 -4.70
N LYS A 27 -4.67 -12.29 -5.73
CA LYS A 27 -3.88 -12.94 -6.78
C LYS A 27 -2.84 -11.93 -7.24
N THR A 28 -1.68 -12.43 -7.61
CA THR A 28 -0.64 -11.62 -8.25
C THR A 28 -1.23 -10.83 -9.42
N PHE A 29 -1.00 -9.52 -9.44
CA PHE A 29 -1.61 -8.60 -10.40
C PHE A 29 -0.63 -7.53 -10.84
N ASP A 30 -0.25 -7.58 -12.12
CA ASP A 30 0.59 -6.57 -12.76
C ASP A 30 -0.26 -5.46 -13.35
N GLY A 31 0.18 -4.23 -13.23
CA GLY A 31 -0.48 -3.10 -13.89
C GLY A 31 0.28 -1.79 -13.74
N ARG A 32 -0.39 -0.71 -14.07
CA ARG A 32 0.08 0.65 -13.78
C ARG A 32 -0.59 1.16 -12.52
N LEU A 33 0.19 1.79 -11.65
CA LEU A 33 -0.32 2.49 -10.50
C LEU A 33 -1.05 3.74 -10.99
N MET A 34 -2.36 3.80 -10.77
CA MET A 34 -3.18 4.95 -11.11
C MET A 34 -3.06 6.04 -10.06
N ARG A 35 -2.99 5.64 -8.79
CA ARG A 35 -2.78 6.54 -7.65
C ARG A 35 -2.40 5.78 -6.39
N VAL A 36 -1.75 6.50 -5.49
CA VAL A 36 -1.52 6.11 -4.10
C VAL A 36 -2.03 7.22 -3.18
N GLU A 37 -2.92 6.88 -2.26
CA GLU A 37 -3.48 7.84 -1.30
C GLU A 37 -3.08 7.42 0.12
N ARG A 38 -2.62 8.36 0.95
CA ARG A 38 -2.32 8.13 2.36
C ARG A 38 -3.39 8.76 3.24
N HIS A 39 -3.85 8.02 4.24
CA HIS A 39 -4.75 8.50 5.27
C HIS A 39 -4.28 8.06 6.65
N VAL A 40 -4.27 8.97 7.63
CA VAL A 40 -3.92 8.66 9.01
C VAL A 40 -5.19 8.61 9.86
N ALA A 41 -5.47 7.46 10.46
CA ALA A 41 -6.68 7.24 11.26
C ALA A 41 -6.48 6.17 12.34
N ARG A 42 -7.46 6.06 13.24
CA ARG A 42 -7.56 4.93 14.18
C ARG A 42 -8.05 3.69 13.44
N ASP A 43 -7.62 2.51 13.88
CA ASP A 43 -8.12 1.26 13.33
C ASP A 43 -9.62 1.10 13.66
N PRO A 44 -10.51 1.02 12.65
CA PRO A 44 -11.95 0.86 12.89
C PRO A 44 -12.29 -0.44 13.60
N ARG A 45 -11.40 -1.44 13.54
CA ARG A 45 -11.56 -2.73 14.23
C ARG A 45 -11.14 -2.68 15.70
N ALA A 46 -10.46 -1.62 16.12
CA ALA A 46 -10.05 -1.40 17.49
C ALA A 46 -10.44 0.02 17.94
N PRO A 47 -11.75 0.31 18.04
CA PRO A 47 -12.27 1.67 18.29
C PRO A 47 -11.78 2.28 19.60
N ASP A 48 -11.50 1.44 20.60
CA ASP A 48 -10.99 1.85 21.92
C ASP A 48 -9.50 2.20 21.89
N SER A 49 -8.78 1.82 20.83
CA SER A 49 -7.38 2.16 20.67
C SER A 49 -7.23 3.62 20.28
N LYS A 50 -6.48 4.38 21.08
CA LYS A 50 -6.07 5.75 20.73
C LYS A 50 -4.95 5.77 19.66
N ARG A 51 -4.41 4.61 19.28
CA ARG A 51 -3.29 4.51 18.34
C ARG A 51 -3.73 4.91 16.93
N LEU A 52 -2.94 5.79 16.32
CA LEU A 52 -3.09 6.15 14.92
C LEU A 52 -2.21 5.24 14.05
N TYR A 53 -2.70 4.95 12.87
CA TYR A 53 -2.01 4.17 11.84
C TYR A 53 -2.02 4.95 10.53
N SER A 54 -1.06 4.65 9.66
CA SER A 54 -1.11 5.11 8.28
C SER A 54 -1.77 4.04 7.42
N PHE A 55 -2.64 4.46 6.52
CA PHE A 55 -3.32 3.61 5.56
C PHE A 55 -3.00 4.10 4.17
N HIS A 56 -2.42 3.23 3.35
CA HIS A 56 -2.02 3.54 1.98
C HIS A 56 -2.91 2.76 1.02
N THR A 57 -3.66 3.47 0.17
CA THR A 57 -4.53 2.86 -0.82
C THR A 57 -3.89 2.92 -2.19
N PHE A 58 -3.53 1.76 -2.74
CA PHE A 58 -2.99 1.61 -4.09
C PHE A 58 -4.10 1.26 -5.06
N VAL A 59 -4.24 2.00 -6.15
CA VAL A 59 -5.16 1.66 -7.24
C VAL A 59 -4.35 1.26 -8.46
N ILE A 60 -4.46 0.00 -8.89
CA ILE A 60 -3.66 -0.56 -9.98
C ILE A 60 -4.57 -0.95 -11.14
N GLN A 61 -4.20 -0.57 -12.35
CA GLN A 61 -4.96 -0.84 -13.58
C GLN A 61 -4.19 -1.72 -14.57
N LYS A 62 -4.89 -2.69 -15.17
CA LYS A 62 -4.43 -3.50 -16.31
C LYS A 62 -5.56 -3.64 -17.33
N GLY A 63 -5.48 -2.91 -18.44
CA GLY A 63 -6.58 -2.81 -19.40
C GLY A 63 -7.85 -2.28 -18.72
N ALA A 64 -8.96 -3.01 -18.87
CA ALA A 64 -10.23 -2.68 -18.22
C ALA A 64 -10.29 -3.08 -16.72
N LYS A 65 -9.34 -3.87 -16.21
CA LYS A 65 -9.35 -4.36 -14.83
C LYS A 65 -8.70 -3.34 -13.89
N ILE A 66 -9.40 -3.00 -12.81
CA ILE A 66 -8.89 -2.14 -11.73
C ILE A 66 -8.96 -2.91 -10.41
N ARG A 67 -7.83 -3.01 -9.72
CA ARG A 67 -7.72 -3.56 -8.37
C ARG A 67 -7.28 -2.48 -7.39
N THR A 68 -7.67 -2.64 -6.13
CA THR A 68 -7.33 -1.70 -5.07
C THR A 68 -6.87 -2.46 -3.85
N TYR A 69 -5.74 -2.05 -3.31
CA TYR A 69 -5.08 -2.68 -2.17
C TYR A 69 -4.86 -1.62 -1.09
N VAL A 70 -4.99 -2.01 0.18
CA VAL A 70 -4.86 -1.09 1.31
C VAL A 70 -3.83 -1.67 2.27
N PHE A 71 -2.72 -0.97 2.45
CA PHE A 71 -1.71 -1.31 3.44
C PHE A 71 -1.94 -0.53 4.74
N LYS A 72 -1.89 -1.22 5.89
CA LYS A 72 -1.91 -0.60 7.22
C LYS A 72 -0.50 -0.63 7.83
N GLY A 73 0.13 0.53 7.95
CA GLY A 73 1.44 0.70 8.59
C GLY A 73 1.37 1.45 9.91
N VAL A 74 2.53 1.60 10.57
CA VAL A 74 2.68 2.60 11.65
C VAL A 74 2.43 4.01 11.09
N LYS A 75 2.02 4.95 11.94
CA LYS A 75 1.59 6.29 11.53
C LYS A 75 2.65 7.01 10.68
N GLU A 76 3.92 6.79 10.99
CA GLU A 76 5.07 7.48 10.41
C GLU A 76 5.38 7.04 8.98
N ILE A 77 4.94 5.84 8.56
CA ILE A 77 5.15 5.36 7.20
C ILE A 77 4.42 6.28 6.21
N ASP A 78 5.14 6.68 5.17
CA ASP A 78 4.61 7.40 4.01
C ASP A 78 5.18 6.83 2.70
N LEU A 79 4.31 6.14 1.96
CA LEU A 79 4.64 5.50 0.69
C LEU A 79 4.37 6.40 -0.53
N THR A 80 3.67 7.53 -0.35
CA THR A 80 3.33 8.46 -1.44
C THR A 80 4.56 9.18 -2.02
N GLY A 81 5.61 9.29 -1.21
CA GLY A 81 6.90 9.80 -1.66
C GLY A 81 7.64 8.85 -2.60
N TYR A 82 7.45 7.53 -2.46
CA TYR A 82 8.17 6.50 -3.21
C TYR A 82 7.46 6.12 -4.52
N PHE A 83 6.15 5.84 -4.44
CA PHE A 83 5.35 5.46 -5.60
C PHE A 83 4.84 6.69 -6.35
N LYS A 84 4.86 6.64 -7.68
CA LYS A 84 4.35 7.69 -8.56
C LYS A 84 3.24 7.16 -9.47
N GLU A 85 2.30 8.02 -9.81
CA GLU A 85 1.28 7.70 -10.80
C GLU A 85 1.95 7.33 -12.14
N GLY A 86 1.47 6.27 -12.77
CA GLY A 86 2.04 5.72 -13.99
C GLY A 86 3.09 4.63 -13.79
N ASP A 87 3.63 4.47 -12.57
CA ASP A 87 4.61 3.41 -12.25
C ASP A 87 4.07 2.05 -12.67
N ARG A 88 4.92 1.24 -13.33
CA ARG A 88 4.62 -0.18 -13.51
C ARG A 88 4.84 -0.87 -12.18
N VAL A 89 3.83 -1.58 -11.71
CA VAL A 89 3.86 -2.26 -10.42
C VAL A 89 3.32 -3.69 -10.51
N ARG A 90 3.79 -4.55 -9.61
CA ARG A 90 3.27 -5.90 -9.37
C ARG A 90 2.74 -5.98 -7.95
N HIS A 91 1.45 -6.22 -7.81
CA HIS A 91 0.91 -6.76 -6.58
C HIS A 91 1.30 -8.24 -6.47
N HIS A 92 1.87 -8.65 -5.34
CA HIS A 92 2.18 -10.05 -5.04
C HIS A 92 1.12 -10.63 -4.13
N TYR A 93 0.67 -11.86 -4.42
CA TYR A 93 -0.24 -12.58 -3.53
C TYR A 93 0.28 -12.56 -2.08
N GLY A 94 -0.58 -12.22 -1.14
CA GLY A 94 -0.26 -12.14 0.29
C GLY A 94 0.39 -10.83 0.75
N HIS A 95 0.65 -9.86 -0.15
CA HIS A 95 1.30 -8.59 0.21
C HIS A 95 0.49 -7.37 -0.22
N GLU A 96 0.22 -6.44 0.71
CA GLU A 96 -0.66 -5.28 0.45
C GLU A 96 0.05 -4.16 -0.33
N ILE A 97 1.37 -4.07 -0.18
CA ILE A 97 2.21 -3.08 -0.87
C ILE A 97 2.65 -3.71 -2.19
N PRO A 98 2.39 -3.06 -3.34
CA PRO A 98 2.88 -3.56 -4.61
C PRO A 98 4.38 -3.30 -4.75
N GLU A 99 5.06 -4.15 -5.51
CA GLU A 99 6.44 -3.94 -5.94
C GLU A 99 6.48 -3.01 -7.17
N LYS A 100 7.35 -2.01 -7.17
CA LYS A 100 7.66 -1.19 -8.36
C LYS A 100 8.60 -1.93 -9.30
N TYR A 101 8.34 -1.97 -10.60
CA TYR A 101 9.21 -2.67 -11.56
C TYR A 101 10.56 -1.98 -11.78
N ASP A 102 10.54 -0.67 -12.05
CA ASP A 102 11.75 0.11 -12.28
C ASP A 102 12.18 0.79 -10.98
N LYS A 103 13.32 0.36 -10.45
CA LYS A 103 13.95 0.91 -9.24
C LYS A 103 15.35 1.44 -9.55
N SER A 104 15.72 1.56 -10.82
CA SER A 104 17.09 1.83 -11.26
C SER A 104 17.62 3.20 -10.82
N GLY A 105 16.73 4.18 -10.67
CA GLY A 105 17.05 5.52 -10.17
C GLY A 105 16.95 5.67 -8.65
N ASP A 106 16.53 4.64 -7.91
CA ASP A 106 16.21 4.76 -6.49
C ASP A 106 17.43 4.40 -5.61
N SER A 107 17.81 5.29 -4.71
CA SER A 107 18.84 5.02 -3.67
C SER A 107 18.32 4.14 -2.53
N GLU A 108 17.00 4.03 -2.41
CA GLU A 108 16.27 3.26 -1.42
C GLU A 108 15.14 2.46 -2.08
N VAL A 109 14.79 1.31 -1.53
CA VAL A 109 13.66 0.48 -1.92
C VAL A 109 12.70 0.34 -0.76
N VAL A 110 11.39 0.32 -1.04
CA VAL A 110 10.36 0.02 -0.04
C VAL A 110 10.25 -1.50 0.12
N CYS A 111 10.32 -1.99 1.36
CA CYS A 111 10.01 -3.37 1.67
C CYS A 111 8.49 -3.60 1.55
N ILE A 112 8.06 -4.46 0.64
CA ILE A 112 6.63 -4.72 0.41
C ILE A 112 5.93 -5.43 1.59
N VAL A 113 6.71 -5.96 2.54
CA VAL A 113 6.19 -6.68 3.71
C VAL A 113 5.84 -5.72 4.84
N CYS A 114 6.72 -4.75 5.14
CA CYS A 114 6.57 -3.87 6.30
C CYS A 114 6.42 -2.38 5.95
N GLY A 115 6.67 -1.98 4.71
CA GLY A 115 6.59 -0.59 4.25
C GLY A 115 7.81 0.27 4.55
N GLU A 116 8.81 -0.25 5.26
CA GLU A 116 10.03 0.50 5.57
C GLU A 116 10.94 0.68 4.35
N ARG A 117 11.66 1.79 4.33
CA ARG A 117 12.66 2.11 3.30
C ARG A 117 14.01 1.54 3.70
N ALA A 118 14.69 0.90 2.77
CA ALA A 118 16.03 0.39 2.97
C ALA A 118 16.92 0.74 1.77
N SER A 119 18.21 0.93 1.99
CA SER A 119 19.16 1.16 0.89
C SER A 119 19.02 0.09 -0.20
N CYS A 120 19.01 0.50 -1.47
CA CYS A 120 18.93 -0.39 -2.62
C CYS A 120 20.12 -1.38 -2.71
N ARG A 121 21.20 -1.15 -1.97
CA ARG A 121 22.36 -2.06 -1.89
C ARG A 121 22.08 -3.31 -1.03
N ARG A 122 21.14 -3.25 -0.08
CA ARG A 122 20.83 -4.40 0.80
C ARG A 122 19.94 -5.42 0.11
N SER A 123 20.14 -6.71 0.35
CA SER A 123 19.24 -7.79 -0.11
C SER A 123 18.15 -8.12 0.90
N ILE A 124 18.36 -7.80 2.18
CA ILE A 124 17.44 -8.07 3.29
C ILE A 124 17.00 -6.76 3.94
N CYS A 125 15.72 -6.67 4.29
CA CYS A 125 15.15 -5.55 5.02
C CYS A 125 15.69 -5.55 6.46
N PRO A 126 16.34 -4.47 6.92
CA PRO A 126 16.91 -4.42 8.27
C PRO A 126 15.84 -4.31 9.37
N TYR A 127 14.57 -4.05 9.00
CA TYR A 127 13.48 -3.86 9.96
C TYR A 127 12.68 -5.13 10.22
N CYS A 128 12.42 -5.94 9.18
CA CYS A 128 11.59 -7.15 9.29
C CYS A 128 12.30 -8.44 8.87
N GLY A 129 13.55 -8.37 8.36
CA GLY A 129 14.32 -9.53 7.94
C GLY A 129 13.88 -10.19 6.63
N SER A 130 12.87 -9.64 5.95
CA SER A 130 12.39 -10.16 4.67
C SER A 130 13.32 -9.76 3.50
N VAL A 131 13.30 -10.56 2.43
CA VAL A 131 14.02 -10.22 1.19
C VAL A 131 13.46 -8.93 0.59
N LEU A 132 14.34 -8.03 0.18
CA LEU A 132 14.00 -6.82 -0.57
C LEU A 132 13.90 -7.19 -2.05
N LEU A 133 12.72 -6.98 -2.62
CA LEU A 133 12.52 -7.13 -4.06
C LEU A 133 13.11 -5.93 -4.79
N LYS A 134 13.91 -6.19 -5.82
CA LYS A 134 14.69 -5.19 -6.56
C LYS A 134 14.42 -5.27 -8.05
#